data_AF-A0A2T7TQ53-F1
#
_entry.id   AF-A0A2T7TQ53-F1
#
_cell.length_a   1.000
_cell.length_b   1.000
_cell.length_c   1.000
_cell.angle_alpha   90.00
_cell.angle_beta   90.00
_cell.angle_gamma   90.00
#
_symmetry.space_group_name_H-M   'P 1'
#
loop_
_entity.id
_entity.type
_entity.pdbx_description
1 polymer ?
#
loop_
_entity_poly.entity_id
_entity_poly.type
_entity_poly.pdbx_seq_one_letter_code
_entity_poly.pdbx_strand_id
1 'polypeptide(L)'
;RFESLLDRLKPRAQEIDELAQIDYRDLGSLLLVTPGMPLMRRIPPLPGIDGCNVLGQPVLPDELPDTPFNAEMSGVEIDPEDPNLLRAAIAGSPKLIHQGAQVNPVVEVDAVDLSTGNINFQGSLQVRGDISATMEVRVTGDVVVNGTMEAALVEAGGNVTVKGGIIGMAEAMQ
;
A
#
# COMPACT_ATOMS: atom_id res chain seq x y z
N ARG A 1 22.09 4.64 2.74
CA ARG A 1 21.43 3.34 2.39
C ARG A 1 19.93 3.48 2.64
N PHE A 2 19.08 2.73 1.95
CA PHE A 2 17.64 2.72 2.22
C PHE A 2 17.17 1.31 2.60
N GLU A 3 16.32 1.22 3.62
CA GLU A 3 15.71 -0.01 4.11
C GLU A 3 14.20 0.06 3.94
N SER A 4 13.61 -0.94 3.27
CA SER A 4 12.17 -1.07 3.17
C SER A 4 11.60 -1.61 4.47
N LEU A 5 10.58 -0.95 5.00
CA LEU A 5 9.84 -1.43 6.17
C LEU A 5 8.60 -2.24 5.76
N LEU A 6 8.29 -2.30 4.45
CA LEU A 6 7.15 -3.02 3.92
C LEU A 6 7.25 -4.54 4.09
N ASP A 7 8.45 -5.11 4.16
CA ASP A 7 8.63 -6.54 4.41
C ASP A 7 8.15 -6.98 5.80
N ARG A 8 8.01 -6.04 6.75
CA ARG A 8 7.41 -6.31 8.07
C ARG A 8 5.87 -6.28 8.03
N LEU A 9 5.29 -5.66 7.01
CA LEU A 9 3.85 -5.54 6.81
C LEU A 9 3.28 -6.69 5.96
N LYS A 10 4.15 -7.42 5.24
CA LYS A 10 3.74 -8.68 4.63
C LYS A 10 3.31 -9.61 5.75
N PRO A 11 2.09 -10.18 5.72
CA PRO A 11 1.68 -11.12 6.73
C PRO A 11 2.65 -12.32 6.69
N ARG A 12 3.55 -12.40 7.66
CA ARG A 12 3.99 -13.71 8.14
C ARG A 12 2.75 -14.35 8.70
N ALA A 13 2.43 -15.55 8.28
CA ALA A 13 1.18 -16.25 8.58
C ALA A 13 0.97 -16.59 10.08
N GLN A 14 1.60 -15.89 11.02
CA GLN A 14 1.53 -16.18 12.44
C GLN A 14 1.54 -14.90 13.27
N GLU A 15 0.58 -14.85 14.18
CA GLU A 15 0.40 -13.93 15.33
C GLU A 15 -0.50 -12.71 15.07
N ILE A 16 -1.76 -12.94 15.46
CA ILE A 16 -2.86 -12.00 15.59
C ILE A 16 -2.56 -11.15 16.83
N ASP A 17 -2.31 -9.86 16.66
CA ASP A 17 -2.15 -8.91 17.77
C ASP A 17 -3.45 -8.11 17.96
N GLU A 18 -3.95 -8.09 19.19
CA GLU A 18 -5.34 -7.83 19.58
C GLU A 18 -5.75 -6.33 19.63
N LEU A 19 -5.11 -5.43 18.89
CA LEU A 19 -5.43 -3.98 18.96
C LEU A 19 -5.72 -3.26 17.64
N ALA A 20 -5.87 -3.98 16.54
CA ALA A 20 -6.50 -3.46 15.33
C ALA A 20 -7.52 -4.48 14.85
N GLN A 21 -8.80 -4.22 15.12
CA GLN A 21 -9.91 -5.00 14.57
C GLN A 21 -10.04 -4.67 13.07
N ILE A 22 -9.04 -5.06 12.29
CA ILE A 22 -9.09 -5.06 10.85
C ILE A 22 -9.57 -6.47 10.51
N ASP A 23 -10.80 -6.56 10.01
CA ASP A 23 -11.42 -7.81 9.59
C ASP A 23 -10.67 -8.31 8.33
N TYR A 24 -9.54 -8.99 8.55
CA TYR A 24 -8.64 -9.51 7.52
C TYR A 24 -9.14 -10.83 6.91
N ARG A 25 -10.42 -10.91 6.53
CA ARG A 25 -10.92 -12.13 5.89
C ARG A 25 -10.90 -12.18 4.38
N ASP A 26 -10.66 -11.07 3.67
CA ASP A 26 -10.87 -11.11 2.23
C ASP A 26 -10.14 -10.06 1.41
N LEU A 27 -8.81 -10.07 1.48
CA LEU A 27 -8.00 -9.53 0.39
C LEU A 27 -6.73 -10.38 0.27
N GLY A 28 -6.81 -11.42 -0.55
CA GLY A 28 -5.64 -12.22 -0.90
C GLY A 28 -4.47 -11.32 -1.31
N SER A 29 -3.37 -11.38 -0.55
CA SER A 29 -2.03 -10.85 -0.90
C SER A 29 -1.86 -9.33 -1.11
N LEU A 30 -2.90 -8.51 -1.06
CA LEU A 30 -2.78 -7.06 -1.30
C LEU A 30 -2.25 -6.34 -0.06
N LEU A 31 -1.06 -5.76 -0.19
CA LEU A 31 -0.46 -4.94 0.85
C LEU A 31 -1.07 -3.53 0.78
N LEU A 32 -1.76 -3.15 1.85
CA LEU A 32 -2.40 -1.86 2.02
C LEU A 32 -1.76 -1.11 3.18
N VAL A 33 -1.66 0.22 3.04
CA VAL A 33 -1.10 1.11 4.06
C VAL A 33 -2.08 2.22 4.38
N THR A 34 -2.01 2.71 5.60
CA THR A 34 -2.80 3.85 6.09
C THR A 34 -1.91 5.08 6.28
N PRO A 35 -2.47 6.30 6.29
CA PRO A 35 -1.71 7.51 6.60
C PRO A 35 -0.96 7.38 7.93
N GLY A 36 0.27 7.85 7.97
CA GLY A 36 1.19 7.75 9.11
C GLY A 36 1.97 6.43 9.19
N MET A 37 1.65 5.41 8.39
CA MET A 37 2.36 4.13 8.43
C MET A 37 3.78 4.26 7.86
N PRO A 38 4.82 3.76 8.55
CA PRO A 38 6.20 3.85 8.08
C PRO A 38 6.47 2.88 6.92
N LEU A 39 6.98 3.40 5.80
CA LEU A 39 7.20 2.64 4.57
C LEU A 39 8.68 2.34 4.33
N MET A 40 9.55 3.30 4.62
CA MET A 40 10.98 3.21 4.30
C MET A 40 11.80 4.02 5.30
N ARG A 41 12.98 3.51 5.64
CA ARG A 41 13.95 4.23 6.48
C ARG A 41 15.24 4.47 5.69
N ARG A 42 15.69 5.72 5.66
CA ARG A 42 17.02 6.10 5.21
C ARG A 42 17.99 5.85 6.36
N ILE A 43 19.14 5.26 6.04
CA ILE A 43 20.25 5.07 6.98
C ILE A 43 21.35 6.00 6.47
N PRO A 44 21.60 7.14 7.15
CA PRO A 44 22.69 8.04 6.79
C PRO A 44 24.02 7.28 6.93
N PRO A 45 25.02 7.61 6.10
CA PRO A 45 26.34 7.00 6.25
C PRO A 45 26.97 7.40 7.58
N LEU A 46 27.61 6.44 8.25
CA LEU A 46 28.46 6.74 9.39
C LEU A 46 29.77 7.34 8.86
N PRO A 47 30.25 8.47 9.40
CA PRO A 47 31.57 8.96 9.05
C PRO A 47 32.60 7.88 9.39
N GLY A 48 33.56 7.67 8.48
CA GLY A 48 34.66 6.75 8.74
C GLY A 48 35.50 7.24 9.93
N ILE A 49 36.29 6.32 10.47
CA ILE A 49 37.28 6.65 11.50
C ILE A 49 38.56 7.08 10.79
N ASP A 50 39.21 8.13 11.26
CA ASP A 50 40.49 8.58 10.71
C ASP A 50 41.51 7.44 10.77
N GLY A 51 42.04 7.08 9.60
CA GLY A 51 43.10 6.10 9.46
C GLY A 51 44.47 6.72 9.61
N CYS A 52 45.50 5.88 9.62
CA CYS A 52 46.89 6.34 9.58
C CYS A 52 47.64 5.57 8.50
N ASN A 53 48.36 6.28 7.62
CA ASN A 53 49.20 5.61 6.63
C ASN A 53 50.46 5.02 7.30
N VAL A 54 51.25 4.24 6.55
CA VAL A 54 52.50 3.63 7.06
C VAL A 54 53.56 4.65 7.49
N LEU A 55 53.35 5.95 7.23
CA LEU A 55 54.22 7.07 7.59
C LEU A 55 53.70 7.87 8.80
N GLY A 56 52.62 7.43 9.46
CA GLY A 56 52.09 8.12 10.64
C GLY A 56 51.23 9.35 10.33
N GLN A 57 50.88 9.59 9.06
CA GLN A 57 50.03 10.72 8.66
C GLN A 57 48.56 10.32 8.71
N PRO A 58 47.67 11.23 9.16
CA PRO A 58 46.22 10.97 9.18
C PRO A 58 45.69 10.82 7.75
N VAL A 59 44.88 9.79 7.54
CA VAL A 59 44.13 9.55 6.30
C VAL A 59 42.66 9.75 6.61
N LEU A 60 42.08 10.80 6.05
CA LEU A 60 40.65 11.07 6.17
C LEU A 60 39.88 9.98 5.40
N PRO A 61 38.76 9.49 5.95
CA PRO A 61 37.87 8.59 5.23
C PRO A 61 37.21 9.31 4.05
N ASP A 62 36.89 8.58 2.98
CA ASP A 62 36.09 9.10 1.88
C ASP A 62 34.72 9.59 2.39
N GLU A 63 34.29 10.76 1.90
CA GLU A 63 32.94 11.28 2.14
C GLU A 63 31.92 10.36 1.46
N LEU A 64 31.13 9.65 2.25
CA LEU A 64 30.03 8.84 1.75
C LEU A 64 28.88 9.77 1.34
N PRO A 65 28.35 9.67 0.11
CA PRO A 65 27.26 10.53 -0.33
C PRO A 65 25.99 10.27 0.50
N ASP A 66 25.46 11.31 1.16
CA ASP A 66 24.16 11.28 1.81
C ASP A 66 23.05 11.55 0.77
N THR A 67 22.60 10.49 0.10
CA THR A 67 21.55 10.65 -0.91
C THR A 67 20.19 10.87 -0.22
N PRO A 68 19.48 11.96 -0.53
CA PRO A 68 18.13 12.20 0.00
C PRO A 68 17.12 11.21 -0.59
N PHE A 69 15.90 11.20 -0.03
CA PHE A 69 14.78 10.53 -0.68
C PHE A 69 14.51 11.15 -2.05
N ASN A 70 13.97 10.34 -2.96
CA ASN A 70 13.62 10.79 -4.30
C ASN A 70 12.58 11.94 -4.22
N ALA A 71 12.75 12.99 -5.03
CA ALA A 71 11.81 14.10 -5.06
C ALA A 71 10.48 13.72 -5.74
N GLU A 72 10.50 12.73 -6.64
CA GLU A 72 9.33 12.25 -7.38
C GLU A 72 8.56 11.18 -6.59
N MET A 73 8.26 11.45 -5.33
CA MET A 73 7.42 10.60 -4.49
C MET A 73 5.98 11.11 -4.47
N SER A 74 5.01 10.20 -4.34
CA SER A 74 3.58 10.53 -4.35
C SER A 74 2.85 9.70 -3.32
N GLY A 75 1.90 10.31 -2.60
CA GLY A 75 1.16 9.64 -1.52
C GLY A 75 2.00 9.31 -0.28
N VAL A 76 3.19 9.89 -0.14
CA VAL A 76 4.09 9.71 1.00
C VAL A 76 4.62 11.06 1.48
N GLU A 77 5.02 11.10 2.74
CA GLU A 77 5.61 12.26 3.37
C GLU A 77 6.83 11.85 4.20
N ILE A 78 7.79 12.77 4.31
CA ILE A 78 8.91 12.62 5.25
C ILE A 78 8.38 12.96 6.64
N ASP A 79 8.71 12.13 7.61
CA ASP A 79 8.27 12.34 8.98
C ASP A 79 8.77 13.69 9.52
N PRO A 80 7.91 14.53 10.12
CA PRO A 80 8.31 15.83 10.66
C PRO A 80 9.31 15.71 11.82
N GLU A 81 9.34 14.57 12.52
CA GLU A 81 10.23 14.33 13.66
C GLU A 81 11.52 13.57 13.26
N ASP A 82 11.48 12.72 12.23
CA ASP A 82 12.63 11.96 11.73
C ASP A 82 12.82 12.18 10.19
N PRO A 83 13.80 13.00 9.76
CA PRO A 83 14.04 13.26 8.33
C PRO A 83 14.54 12.03 7.55
N ASN A 84 14.81 10.92 8.25
CA ASN A 84 15.20 9.65 7.66
C ASN A 84 14.05 8.65 7.60
N LEU A 85 12.85 9.01 8.02
CA LEU A 85 11.69 8.13 7.98
C LEU A 85 10.69 8.63 6.94
N LEU A 86 10.31 7.72 6.03
CA LEU A 86 9.28 7.96 5.04
C LEU A 86 7.99 7.27 5.49
N ARG A 87 6.90 8.03 5.60
CA ARG A 87 5.59 7.56 6.02
C ARG A 87 4.58 7.72 4.89
N ALA A 88 3.52 6.90 4.90
CA ALA A 88 2.40 7.08 4.00
C ALA A 88 1.64 8.37 4.36
N ALA A 89 1.36 9.21 3.37
CA ALA A 89 0.52 10.40 3.55
C ALA A 89 -0.96 10.08 3.29
N ILE A 90 -1.22 9.06 2.46
CA ILE A 90 -2.57 8.62 2.07
C ILE A 90 -2.73 7.11 2.30
N ALA A 91 -3.98 6.67 2.41
CA ALA A 91 -4.29 5.24 2.38
C ALA A 91 -4.18 4.69 0.96
N GLY A 92 -3.64 3.48 0.79
CA GLY A 92 -3.41 2.93 -0.54
C GLY A 92 -2.52 1.71 -0.61
N SER A 93 -2.18 1.31 -1.83
CA SER A 93 -1.16 0.29 -2.08
C SER A 93 0.21 0.94 -2.22
N PRO A 94 1.21 0.54 -1.40
CA PRO A 94 2.55 1.10 -1.50
C PRO A 94 3.34 0.41 -2.63
N LYS A 95 4.12 1.20 -3.35
CA LYS A 95 5.05 0.78 -4.39
C LYS A 95 6.44 1.33 -4.07
N LEU A 96 7.43 0.44 -4.04
CA LEU A 96 8.83 0.85 -3.88
C LEU A 96 9.37 1.43 -5.19
N ILE A 97 10.06 2.56 -5.09
CA ILE A 97 10.74 3.21 -6.22
C ILE A 97 12.23 3.38 -5.90
N HIS A 98 13.02 3.81 -6.89
CA HIS A 98 14.43 4.14 -6.64
C HIS A 98 14.53 5.24 -5.58
N GLN A 99 15.22 4.94 -4.48
CA GLN A 99 15.48 5.87 -3.37
C GLN A 99 14.21 6.46 -2.72
N GLY A 100 13.09 5.73 -2.73
CA GLY A 100 11.84 6.17 -2.12
C GLY A 100 10.72 5.13 -2.16
N ALA A 101 9.53 5.57 -1.77
CA ALA A 101 8.28 4.82 -1.93
C ALA A 101 7.18 5.74 -2.46
N GLN A 102 6.14 5.17 -3.03
CA GLN A 102 4.92 5.86 -3.43
C GLN A 102 3.73 5.09 -2.90
N VAL A 103 2.62 5.76 -2.66
CA VAL A 103 1.35 5.12 -2.30
C VAL A 103 0.30 5.51 -3.31
N ASN A 104 -0.34 4.51 -3.91
CA ASN A 104 -1.44 4.70 -4.84
C ASN A 104 -2.76 4.53 -4.09
N PRO A 105 -3.66 5.52 -4.11
CA PRO A 105 -4.97 5.43 -3.47
C PRO A 105 -5.94 4.52 -4.23
N VAL A 106 -5.56 4.10 -5.45
CA VAL A 106 -6.32 3.17 -6.29
C VAL A 106 -5.72 1.78 -6.12
N VAL A 107 -6.54 0.83 -5.68
CA VAL A 107 -6.20 -0.59 -5.61
C VAL A 107 -6.78 -1.29 -6.83
N GLU A 108 -5.99 -2.13 -7.48
CA GLU A 108 -6.44 -2.90 -8.64
C GLU A 108 -6.52 -4.39 -8.30
N VAL A 109 -7.68 -5.00 -8.58
CA VAL A 109 -7.96 -6.42 -8.40
C VAL A 109 -8.40 -7.03 -9.72
N ASP A 110 -8.03 -8.29 -9.95
CA ASP A 110 -8.43 -8.99 -11.17
C ASP A 110 -9.92 -9.36 -11.14
N ALA A 111 -10.44 -9.89 -10.02
CA ALA A 111 -11.85 -10.19 -9.83
C ALA A 111 -12.21 -10.15 -8.34
N VAL A 112 -13.50 -10.03 -8.03
CA VAL A 112 -14.03 -10.16 -6.67
C VAL A 112 -14.93 -11.39 -6.65
N ASP A 113 -14.40 -12.49 -6.11
CA ASP A 113 -15.05 -13.79 -6.02
C ASP A 113 -14.77 -14.43 -4.66
N LEU A 114 -15.22 -15.66 -4.39
CA LEU A 114 -14.97 -16.35 -3.11
C LEU A 114 -13.48 -16.52 -2.73
N SER A 115 -12.55 -16.38 -3.67
CA SER A 115 -11.10 -16.49 -3.44
C SER A 115 -10.49 -15.18 -2.96
N THR A 116 -11.07 -14.05 -3.38
CA THR A 116 -10.66 -12.69 -2.99
C THR A 116 -11.51 -12.17 -1.84
N GLY A 117 -12.80 -12.50 -1.94
CA GLY A 117 -14.01 -12.16 -1.20
C GLY A 117 -14.25 -10.69 -0.89
N ASN A 118 -14.86 -10.42 0.27
CA ASN A 118 -15.35 -9.09 0.61
C ASN A 118 -14.26 -8.04 0.79
N ILE A 119 -14.40 -6.92 0.09
CA ILE A 119 -13.41 -5.84 0.07
C ILE A 119 -13.88 -4.70 0.98
N ASN A 120 -13.08 -4.31 1.97
CA ASN A 120 -13.27 -3.09 2.74
C ASN A 120 -11.99 -2.24 2.71
N PHE A 121 -12.02 -1.11 2.00
CA PHE A 121 -10.82 -0.32 1.75
C PHE A 121 -11.05 1.19 1.74
N GLN A 122 -10.14 1.94 2.37
CA GLN A 122 -10.14 3.40 2.33
C GLN A 122 -9.37 3.92 1.11
N GLY A 123 -10.08 4.09 0.00
CA GLY A 123 -9.55 4.64 -1.25
C GLY A 123 -10.44 4.25 -2.42
N SER A 124 -9.90 4.23 -3.63
CA SER A 124 -10.63 3.82 -4.82
C SER A 124 -10.27 2.39 -5.21
N LEU A 125 -11.21 1.64 -5.77
CA LEU A 125 -11.02 0.26 -6.22
C LEU A 125 -11.28 0.15 -7.72
N GLN A 126 -10.37 -0.52 -8.41
CA GLN A 126 -10.52 -0.89 -9.82
C GLN A 126 -10.55 -2.41 -9.95
N VAL A 127 -11.67 -2.95 -10.41
CA VAL A 127 -11.86 -4.36 -10.74
C VAL A 127 -11.68 -4.53 -12.25
N ARG A 128 -10.70 -5.34 -12.67
CA ARG A 128 -10.45 -5.60 -14.10
C ARG A 128 -11.47 -6.56 -14.71
N GLY A 129 -11.91 -7.55 -13.94
CA GLY A 129 -12.89 -8.56 -14.32
C GLY A 129 -14.22 -8.32 -13.62
N ASP A 130 -14.79 -9.42 -13.13
CA ASP A 130 -16.16 -9.49 -12.65
C ASP A 130 -16.24 -9.44 -11.12
N ILE A 131 -17.40 -8.99 -10.62
CA ILE A 131 -17.78 -9.13 -9.22
C ILE A 131 -18.86 -10.21 -9.14
N SER A 132 -18.53 -11.32 -8.48
CA SER A 132 -19.40 -12.47 -8.32
C SER A 132 -20.58 -12.17 -7.41
N ALA A 133 -21.65 -12.95 -7.57
CA ALA A 133 -22.82 -12.93 -6.68
C ALA A 133 -22.41 -13.05 -5.21
N THR A 134 -23.19 -12.39 -4.34
CA THR A 134 -23.04 -12.42 -2.87
C THR A 134 -21.73 -11.83 -2.32
N MET A 135 -20.93 -11.16 -3.16
CA MET A 135 -19.76 -10.40 -2.71
C MET A 135 -20.15 -9.01 -2.20
N GLU A 136 -19.42 -8.52 -1.21
CA GLU A 136 -19.55 -7.17 -0.67
C GLU A 136 -18.28 -6.34 -0.91
N VAL A 137 -18.43 -5.16 -1.50
CA VAL A 137 -17.35 -4.21 -1.75
C VAL A 137 -17.72 -2.88 -1.12
N ARG A 138 -16.96 -2.46 -0.10
CA ARG A 138 -17.10 -1.18 0.60
C ARG A 138 -15.83 -0.36 0.41
N VAL A 139 -15.96 0.81 -0.22
CA VAL A 139 -14.84 1.74 -0.36
C VAL A 139 -15.24 3.18 -0.07
N THR A 140 -14.30 3.99 0.39
CA THR A 140 -14.54 5.41 0.65
C THR A 140 -14.42 6.29 -0.61
N GLY A 141 -13.71 5.81 -1.64
CA GLY A 141 -13.49 6.52 -2.91
C GLY A 141 -14.39 6.01 -4.03
N ASP A 142 -13.86 5.95 -5.24
CA ASP A 142 -14.56 5.49 -6.43
C ASP A 142 -14.39 3.98 -6.66
N VAL A 143 -15.41 3.32 -7.21
CA VAL A 143 -15.35 1.93 -7.69
C VAL A 143 -15.47 1.89 -9.20
N VAL A 144 -14.54 1.24 -9.87
CA VAL A 144 -14.58 1.01 -11.32
C VAL A 144 -14.52 -0.48 -11.60
N VAL A 145 -15.59 -1.03 -12.17
CA VAL A 145 -15.69 -2.43 -12.60
C VAL A 145 -15.63 -2.47 -14.12
N ASN A 146 -14.61 -3.10 -14.69
CA ASN A 146 -14.48 -3.24 -16.14
C ASN A 146 -15.27 -4.45 -16.68
N GLY A 147 -15.55 -5.46 -15.86
CA GLY A 147 -16.39 -6.61 -16.20
C GLY A 147 -17.86 -6.43 -15.79
N THR A 148 -18.48 -7.56 -15.46
CA THR A 148 -19.88 -7.70 -15.07
C THR A 148 -20.00 -7.78 -13.55
N MET A 149 -21.07 -7.20 -13.01
CA MET A 149 -21.42 -7.32 -11.61
C MET A 149 -22.69 -8.17 -11.49
N GLU A 150 -22.60 -9.27 -10.76
CA GLU A 150 -23.71 -10.19 -10.51
C GLU A 150 -24.13 -10.09 -9.06
N ALA A 151 -25.39 -9.77 -8.77
CA ALA A 151 -26.02 -9.83 -7.45
C ALA A 151 -25.09 -9.52 -6.24
N ALA A 152 -24.31 -8.46 -6.35
CA ALA A 152 -23.28 -8.06 -5.39
C ALA A 152 -23.65 -6.72 -4.74
N LEU A 153 -23.17 -6.50 -3.52
CA LEU A 153 -23.35 -5.26 -2.80
C LEU A 153 -22.11 -4.38 -2.96
N VAL A 154 -22.26 -3.24 -3.63
CA VAL A 154 -21.17 -2.28 -3.84
C VAL A 154 -21.54 -0.95 -3.23
N GLU A 155 -20.77 -0.53 -2.23
CA GLU A 155 -20.90 0.75 -1.54
C GLU A 155 -19.63 1.57 -1.76
N ALA A 156 -19.77 2.70 -2.44
CA ALA A 156 -18.69 3.65 -2.69
C ALA A 156 -19.04 4.99 -2.07
N GLY A 157 -18.07 5.63 -1.41
CA GLY A 157 -18.22 7.02 -0.97
C GLY A 157 -18.16 8.03 -2.12
N GLY A 158 -17.56 7.65 -3.24
CA GLY A 158 -17.51 8.41 -4.50
C GLY A 158 -18.47 7.84 -5.56
N ASN A 159 -17.95 7.62 -6.77
CA ASN A 159 -18.73 7.12 -7.90
C ASN A 159 -18.59 5.60 -8.06
N VAL A 160 -19.64 4.94 -8.52
CA VAL A 160 -19.60 3.54 -8.99
C VAL A 160 -19.77 3.52 -10.50
N THR A 161 -18.76 3.01 -11.21
CA THR A 161 -18.78 2.86 -12.67
C THR A 161 -18.66 1.39 -13.04
N VAL A 162 -19.65 0.85 -13.75
CA VAL A 162 -19.61 -0.52 -14.29
C VAL A 162 -19.61 -0.42 -15.82
N LYS A 163 -18.57 -0.94 -16.49
CA LYS A 163 -18.44 -0.87 -17.95
C LYS A 163 -19.01 -2.08 -18.68
N GLY A 164 -19.08 -3.24 -18.03
CA GLY A 164 -19.71 -4.43 -18.59
C GLY A 164 -21.23 -4.37 -18.42
N GLY A 165 -21.77 -5.27 -17.59
CA GLY A 165 -23.20 -5.36 -17.29
C GLY A 165 -23.49 -5.46 -15.80
N ILE A 166 -24.74 -5.18 -15.42
CA ILE A 166 -25.24 -5.39 -14.06
C ILE A 166 -26.35 -6.44 -14.14
N ILE A 167 -26.15 -7.58 -13.49
CA ILE A 167 -27.11 -8.69 -13.42
C ILE A 167 -27.65 -8.75 -12.00
N GLY A 168 -28.87 -8.23 -11.82
CA GLY A 168 -29.58 -8.33 -10.53
C GLY A 168 -30.24 -9.71 -10.35
N MET A 169 -30.44 -10.11 -9.09
CA MET A 169 -31.39 -11.18 -8.79
C MET A 169 -32.82 -10.64 -8.86
N ALA A 170 -33.68 -11.31 -9.64
CA ALA A 170 -35.11 -11.07 -9.57
C ALA A 170 -35.65 -11.81 -8.34
N GLU A 171 -36.06 -11.07 -7.30
CA GLU A 171 -36.92 -11.64 -6.27
C GLU A 171 -38.26 -12.01 -6.92
N ALA A 172 -38.48 -13.32 -7.11
CA ALA A 172 -39.81 -13.82 -7.38
C ALA A 172 -40.63 -13.70 -6.09
N MET A 173 -41.38 -12.62 -5.96
CA MET A 173 -42.39 -12.47 -4.92
C MET A 173 -43.44 -13.57 -5.11
N GLN A 174 -43.41 -14.60 -4.26
CA GLN A 174 -44.47 -15.61 -4.14
C GLN A 174 -45.50 -15.19 -3.08
#